data_AF-A0A7C1QJS2-F1
#
_entry.id   AF-A0A7C1QJS2-F1
#
_cell.length_a   1.000
_cell.length_b   1.000
_cell.length_c   1.000
_cell.angle_alpha   90.00
_cell.angle_beta   90.00
_cell.angle_gamma   90.00
#
_symmetry.space_group_name_H-M   'P 1'
#
loop_
_entity.id
_entity.type
_entity.pdbx_description
1 polymer ?
#
loop_
_entity_poly.entity_id
_entity_poly.type
_entity_poly.pdbx_seq_one_letter_code
_entity_poly.pdbx_strand_id
1 'polypeptide(L)'
;MVGNLMKTGLVEVNTAREASGQVVALQVIVLDKNTVYTWIYGTIPEKNYTGADSLLIWEAIKRYRNTHKFLDLMGANIPSIAFFKKGFGGKLTPYYVTERFSSLISRISFRAYTKIRKFF
;
A
#
# COMPACT_ATOMS: atom_id res chain seq x y z
N MET A 1 4.29 -4.63 18.66
CA MET A 1 3.09 -4.28 17.87
C MET A 1 2.91 -5.20 16.65
N VAL A 2 3.86 -5.22 15.69
CA VAL A 2 3.79 -6.07 14.47
C VAL A 2 3.66 -7.57 14.78
N GLY A 3 4.40 -8.08 15.78
CA GLY A 3 4.30 -9.48 16.19
C GLY A 3 2.91 -9.90 16.68
N ASN A 4 2.12 -8.98 17.26
CA ASN A 4 0.75 -9.29 17.68
C ASN A 4 -0.20 -9.35 16.50
N LEU A 5 0.04 -8.54 15.46
CA LEU A 5 -0.75 -8.58 14.23
C LEU A 5 -0.52 -9.90 13.48
N MET A 6 0.72 -10.36 13.37
CA MET A 6 1.02 -11.63 12.69
C MET A 6 0.35 -12.84 13.37
N LYS A 7 0.19 -12.82 14.70
CA LYS A 7 -0.50 -13.89 15.45
C LYS A 7 -1.98 -14.04 15.07
N THR A 8 -2.60 -13.03 14.46
CA THR A 8 -3.99 -13.12 13.99
C THR A 8 -4.17 -14.02 12.77
N GLY A 9 -3.07 -14.31 12.03
CA GLY A 9 -3.14 -14.97 10.74
C GLY A 9 -3.67 -14.07 9.60
N LEU A 10 -4.03 -12.82 9.90
CA LEU A 10 -4.54 -11.85 8.92
C LEU A 10 -3.46 -10.91 8.39
N VAL A 11 -2.26 -10.97 8.96
CA VAL A 11 -1.15 -10.08 8.61
C VAL A 11 0.11 -10.88 8.37
N GLU A 12 0.75 -10.63 7.22
CA GLU A 12 2.05 -11.18 6.89
C GLU A 12 3.08 -10.07 6.68
N VAL A 13 4.34 -10.35 7.03
CA VAL A 13 5.46 -9.46 6.72
C VAL A 13 6.45 -10.23 5.86
N ASN A 14 6.73 -9.71 4.67
CA ASN A 14 7.70 -10.27 3.75
C ASN A 14 8.87 -9.29 3.60
N THR A 15 10.09 -9.82 3.51
CA THR A 15 11.31 -9.01 3.36
C THR A 15 12.12 -9.49 2.17
N ALA A 16 12.63 -8.57 1.36
CA ALA A 16 13.66 -8.86 0.38
C ALA A 16 15.03 -8.65 1.01
N ARG A 17 15.96 -9.57 0.72
CA ARG A 17 17.29 -9.60 1.33
C ARG A 17 18.36 -9.75 0.25
N GLU A 18 19.50 -9.12 0.48
CA GLU A 18 20.72 -9.41 -0.29
C GLU A 18 21.30 -10.78 0.11
N ALA A 19 22.26 -11.28 -0.67
CA ALA A 19 22.98 -12.52 -0.35
C ALA A 19 23.68 -12.48 1.02
N SER A 20 24.04 -11.28 1.49
CA SER A 20 24.59 -11.04 2.84
C SER A 20 23.58 -11.25 3.98
N GLY A 21 22.29 -11.38 3.67
CA GLY A 21 21.19 -11.46 4.63
C GLY A 21 20.60 -10.11 5.04
N GLN A 22 21.21 -9.00 4.61
CA GLN A 22 20.71 -7.64 4.86
C GLN A 22 19.34 -7.44 4.23
N VAL A 23 18.35 -6.97 5.01
CA VAL A 23 17.04 -6.58 4.51
C VAL A 23 17.17 -5.26 3.73
N VAL A 24 16.69 -5.25 2.49
CA VAL A 24 16.70 -4.07 1.63
C VAL A 24 15.31 -3.53 1.32
N ALA A 25 14.28 -4.36 1.43
CA ALA A 25 12.89 -3.96 1.30
C ALA A 25 11.98 -4.82 2.18
N LEU A 26 10.80 -4.28 2.49
CA LEU A 26 9.74 -4.99 3.19
C LEU A 26 8.37 -4.68 2.59
N GLN A 27 7.45 -5.62 2.77
CA GLN A 27 6.02 -5.38 2.61
C GLN A 27 5.24 -6.01 3.76
N VAL A 28 4.21 -5.31 4.23
CA VAL A 28 3.20 -5.81 5.15
C VAL A 28 1.94 -6.06 4.35
N ILE A 29 1.48 -7.29 4.38
CA ILE A 29 0.25 -7.73 3.73
C ILE A 29 -0.85 -7.86 4.77
N VAL A 30 -2.05 -7.41 4.42
CA VAL A 30 -3.28 -7.70 5.17
C VAL A 30 -4.18 -8.58 4.31
N LEU A 31 -4.72 -9.62 4.91
CA LEU A 31 -5.61 -10.58 4.27
C LEU A 31 -7.05 -10.31 4.65
N ASP A 32 -7.89 -10.24 3.63
CA ASP A 32 -9.34 -10.37 3.72
C ASP A 32 -9.79 -11.60 2.92
N LYS A 33 -11.04 -12.03 3.10
CA LYS A 33 -11.63 -13.21 2.47
C LYS A 33 -11.31 -13.37 0.98
N ASN A 34 -11.29 -12.28 0.22
CA ASN A 34 -11.08 -12.30 -1.23
C ASN A 34 -9.93 -11.41 -1.72
N THR A 35 -9.33 -10.60 -0.84
CA THR A 35 -8.42 -9.54 -1.22
C THR A 35 -7.15 -9.58 -0.38
N VAL A 36 -6.02 -9.43 -1.06
CA VAL A 36 -4.71 -9.28 -0.46
C VAL A 36 -4.30 -7.82 -0.59
N TYR A 37 -4.13 -7.12 0.52
CA TYR A 37 -3.76 -5.72 0.54
C TYR A 37 -2.26 -5.58 0.80
N THR A 38 -1.49 -4.97 -0.11
CA THR A 38 -0.10 -4.58 0.16
C THR A 38 -0.11 -3.29 0.98
N TRP A 39 -0.42 -3.42 2.28
CA TRP A 39 -0.77 -2.30 3.16
C TRP A 39 0.39 -1.32 3.37
N ILE A 40 1.57 -1.85 3.69
CA ILE A 40 2.78 -1.05 3.91
C ILE A 40 3.87 -1.64 3.04
N TYR A 41 4.65 -0.80 2.37
CA TYR A 41 5.87 -1.22 1.68
C TYR A 41 6.96 -0.17 1.90
N GLY A 42 8.21 -0.59 1.79
CA GLY A 42 9.34 0.32 1.86
C GLY A 42 10.62 -0.36 1.43
N THR A 43 11.44 0.39 0.70
CA THR A 43 12.76 0.00 0.24
C THR A 43 13.77 1.03 0.71
N ILE A 44 14.97 0.58 1.07
CA ILE A 44 16.11 1.46 1.34
C ILE A 44 16.39 2.25 0.04
N PRO A 45 16.37 3.60 0.05
CA PRO A 45 16.46 4.39 -1.18
C PRO A 45 17.67 4.04 -2.07
N GLU A 46 18.82 3.76 -1.46
CA GLU A 46 20.06 3.37 -2.13
C GLU A 46 19.96 2.01 -2.82
N LYS A 47 18.92 1.22 -2.52
CA LYS A 47 18.67 -0.12 -3.05
C LYS A 47 17.49 -0.16 -4.03
N ASN A 48 16.89 0.97 -4.40
CA ASN A 48 15.77 1.02 -5.35
C ASN A 48 16.10 0.39 -6.71
N TYR A 49 17.37 0.42 -7.14
CA TYR A 49 17.81 -0.17 -8.40
C TYR A 49 17.76 -1.71 -8.41
N THR A 50 17.67 -2.35 -7.25
CA THR A 50 17.72 -3.82 -7.12
C THR A 50 16.44 -4.52 -7.58
N GLY A 51 15.34 -3.79 -7.74
CA GLY A 51 14.03 -4.37 -8.03
C GLY A 51 13.40 -5.12 -6.84
N ALA A 52 13.89 -4.90 -5.62
CA ALA A 52 13.39 -5.56 -4.41
C ALA A 52 11.88 -5.40 -4.19
N ASP A 53 11.32 -4.21 -4.44
CA ASP A 53 9.87 -3.99 -4.40
C ASP A 53 9.12 -4.83 -5.45
N SER A 54 9.65 -4.91 -6.68
CA SER A 54 9.06 -5.73 -7.73
C SER A 54 9.05 -7.20 -7.37
N LEU A 55 10.12 -7.68 -6.75
CA LEU A 55 10.22 -9.05 -6.24
C LEU A 55 9.14 -9.32 -5.18
N LEU A 56 8.99 -8.43 -4.21
CA LEU A 56 8.00 -8.59 -3.14
C LEU A 56 6.56 -8.65 -3.67
N ILE A 57 6.20 -7.77 -4.61
CA ILE A 57 4.88 -7.79 -5.25
C ILE A 57 4.70 -9.06 -6.09
N TRP A 58 5.72 -9.46 -6.85
CA TRP A 58 5.67 -10.67 -7.66
C TRP A 58 5.48 -11.94 -6.82
N GLU A 59 6.18 -12.05 -5.70
CA GLU A 59 5.98 -13.16 -4.76
C GLU A 59 4.58 -13.15 -4.16
N ALA A 60 4.00 -11.98 -3.86
CA ALA A 60 2.61 -11.89 -3.42
C ALA A 60 1.63 -12.38 -4.49
N ILE A 61 1.80 -11.96 -5.75
CA ILE A 61 0.98 -12.43 -6.88
C ILE A 61 1.06 -13.96 -6.97
N LYS A 62 2.27 -14.53 -6.95
CA LYS A 62 2.46 -15.99 -7.03
C LYS A 62 1.85 -16.74 -5.85
N ARG A 63 2.01 -16.22 -4.62
CA ARG A 63 1.47 -16.85 -3.41
C ARG A 63 -0.05 -16.90 -3.42
N TYR A 64 -0.70 -15.83 -3.89
CA TYR A 64 -2.14 -15.65 -3.68
C TYR A 64 -3.02 -15.86 -4.92
N ARG A 65 -2.44 -16.06 -6.11
CA ARG A 65 -3.16 -16.24 -7.38
C ARG A 65 -4.27 -17.31 -7.37
N ASN A 66 -4.19 -18.33 -6.52
CA ASN A 66 -5.15 -19.43 -6.48
C ASN A 66 -6.11 -19.35 -5.29
N THR A 67 -5.89 -18.43 -4.36
CA THR A 67 -6.62 -18.35 -3.07
C THR A 67 -7.40 -17.06 -2.92
N HIS A 68 -6.95 -15.97 -3.55
CA HIS A 68 -7.59 -14.67 -3.48
C HIS A 68 -7.89 -14.15 -4.88
N LYS A 69 -8.97 -13.38 -4.99
CA LYS A 69 -9.44 -12.84 -6.27
C LYS A 69 -8.73 -11.54 -6.63
N PHE A 70 -8.32 -10.76 -5.63
CA PHE A 70 -7.75 -9.45 -5.82
C PHE A 70 -6.44 -9.29 -5.05
N LEU A 71 -5.47 -8.65 -5.70
CA LEU A 71 -4.30 -8.05 -5.05
C LEU A 71 -4.46 -6.54 -5.17
N ASP A 72 -4.73 -5.88 -4.04
CA ASP A 72 -4.87 -4.43 -3.98
C ASP A 72 -3.52 -3.80 -3.61
N LEU A 73 -2.95 -3.08 -4.58
CA LEU A 73 -1.69 -2.36 -4.41
C LEU A 73 -1.86 -1.05 -3.62
N MET A 74 -3.07 -0.74 -3.14
CA MET A 74 -3.42 0.45 -2.36
C MET A 74 -3.16 1.75 -3.14
N GLY A 75 -2.96 2.87 -2.42
CA GLY A 75 -2.99 4.22 -2.98
C GLY A 75 -2.06 4.46 -4.19
N ALA A 76 -2.56 5.22 -5.16
CA ALA A 76 -1.85 5.59 -6.39
C ALA A 76 -1.77 7.12 -6.56
N ASN A 77 -1.64 7.84 -5.44
CA ASN A 77 -1.76 9.31 -5.41
C ASN A 77 -0.42 10.01 -5.76
N ILE A 78 0.69 9.28 -5.76
CA ILE A 78 2.02 9.77 -6.15
C ILE A 78 2.31 9.26 -7.58
N PRO A 79 2.55 10.14 -8.57
CA PRO A 79 2.67 9.73 -9.98
C PRO A 79 3.71 8.65 -10.27
N SER A 80 4.90 8.76 -9.68
CA SER A 80 5.97 7.76 -9.86
C SER A 80 5.57 6.39 -9.30
N ILE A 81 4.91 6.37 -8.14
CA ILE A 81 4.39 5.15 -7.51
C ILE A 81 3.25 4.55 -8.32
N ALA A 82 2.35 5.38 -8.86
CA ALA A 82 1.27 4.93 -9.74
C ALA A 82 1.80 4.32 -11.05
N PHE A 83 2.84 4.94 -11.63
CA PHE A 83 3.53 4.41 -12.82
C PHE A 83 4.17 3.05 -12.55
N PHE A 84 4.89 2.90 -11.44
CA PHE A 84 5.46 1.62 -11.00
C PHE A 84 4.37 0.54 -10.86
N LYS A 85 3.28 0.84 -10.13
CA LYS A 85 2.16 -0.10 -9.91
C LYS A 85 1.46 -0.51 -11.21
N LYS A 86 1.38 0.40 -12.19
CA LYS A 86 0.82 0.11 -13.52
C LYS A 86 1.59 -1.00 -14.24
N GLY A 87 2.89 -1.14 -13.97
CA GLY A 87 3.74 -2.20 -14.55
C GLY A 87 3.26 -3.62 -14.25
N PHE A 88 2.46 -3.83 -13.20
CA PHE A 88 1.89 -5.14 -12.85
C PHE A 88 0.53 -5.42 -13.52
N GLY A 89 0.05 -4.55 -14.40
CA GLY A 89 -1.19 -4.76 -15.15
C GLY A 89 -2.48 -4.52 -14.35
N GLY A 90 -2.39 -3.87 -13.19
CA GLY A 90 -3.54 -3.56 -12.34
C GLY A 90 -4.47 -2.48 -12.92
N LYS A 91 -5.72 -2.45 -12.43
CA LYS A 91 -6.70 -1.41 -12.77
C LYS A 91 -6.70 -0.30 -11.72
N LEU A 92 -6.47 0.95 -12.14
CA LEU A 92 -6.64 2.11 -11.26
C LEU A 92 -8.12 2.24 -10.87
N THR A 93 -8.40 2.13 -9.57
CA THR A 93 -9.76 2.13 -9.03
C THR A 93 -9.94 3.33 -8.08
N PRO A 94 -10.98 4.17 -8.26
CA PRO A 94 -11.23 5.29 -7.36
C PRO A 94 -11.69 4.78 -5.99
N TYR A 95 -11.18 5.39 -4.92
CA TYR A 95 -11.77 5.27 -3.59
C TYR A 95 -12.59 6.53 -3.29
N TYR A 96 -13.75 6.34 -2.67
CA TYR A 96 -14.64 7.43 -2.32
C TYR A 96 -14.57 7.65 -0.80
N VAL A 97 -14.55 8.93 -0.41
CA VAL A 97 -14.63 9.32 1.01
C VAL A 97 -15.96 10.02 1.21
N THR A 98 -16.68 9.63 2.27
CA THR A 98 -17.90 10.30 2.70
C THR A 98 -17.63 11.00 4.03
N GLU A 99 -18.05 12.27 4.11
CA GLU A 99 -17.83 13.11 5.29
C GLU A 99 -19.16 13.69 5.75
N ARG A 100 -19.41 13.67 7.07
CA ARG A 100 -20.56 14.31 7.70
C ARG A 100 -20.08 15.50 8.51
N PHE A 101 -20.72 16.65 8.32
CA PHE A 101 -20.51 17.84 9.12
C PHE A 101 -21.67 18.03 10.08
N SER A 102 -21.38 18.12 11.38
CA SER A 102 -22.39 18.35 12.42
C SER A 102 -22.99 19.75 12.41
N SER A 103 -22.32 20.70 11.75
CA SER A 103 -22.77 22.10 11.63
C SER A 103 -22.33 22.74 10.30
N LEU A 104 -22.98 23.85 9.95
CA LEU A 104 -22.59 24.68 8.80
C LEU A 104 -21.18 25.27 8.98
N ILE A 105 -20.83 25.68 10.19
CA ILE A 105 -19.51 26.24 10.52
C ILE A 105 -18.42 25.21 10.24
N SER A 106 -18.56 23.98 10.75
CA SER A 106 -17.59 22.89 10.49
C SER A 106 -17.40 22.61 9.00
N ARG A 107 -18.50 22.65 8.22
CA ARG A 107 -18.44 22.49 6.76
C ARG A 107 -17.67 23.62 6.09
N ILE A 108 -17.90 24.87 6.50
CA ILE A 108 -17.22 26.05 5.95
C ILE A 108 -15.73 26.03 6.33
N SER A 109 -15.41 25.78 7.60
CA SER A 109 -14.03 25.67 8.09
C SER A 109 -13.24 24.60 7.35
N PHE A 110 -13.83 23.41 7.13
CA PHE A 110 -13.17 22.34 6.39
C PHE A 110 -12.95 22.70 4.91
N ARG A 111 -13.92 23.34 4.26
CA ARG A 111 -13.76 23.83 2.87
C ARG A 111 -12.68 24.90 2.74
N ALA A 112 -12.57 25.80 3.73
CA ALA A 112 -11.50 26.79 3.77
C ALA A 112 -10.14 26.12 3.96
N TYR A 113 -10.02 25.23 4.95
CA TYR A 113 -8.79 24.48 5.22
C TYR A 113 -8.31 23.67 4.01
N THR A 114 -9.21 22.93 3.35
CA THR A 114 -8.86 22.11 2.18
C THR A 114 -8.41 22.92 0.96
N LYS A 115 -8.82 24.18 0.84
CA LYS A 115 -8.26 25.12 -0.15
C LYS A 115 -6.91 25.67 0.28
N ILE A 116 -6.80 26.13 1.53
CA ILE A 116 -5.58 26.78 2.06
C ILE A 116 -4.40 25.80 2.08
N ARG A 117 -4.61 24.56 2.53
CA ARG A 117 -3.54 23.55 2.62
C ARG A 117 -2.92 23.14 1.28
N LYS A 118 -3.49 23.57 0.15
CA LYS A 118 -2.88 23.31 -1.17
C LYS A 118 -1.75 24.28 -1.48
N PHE A 119 -1.63 25.37 -0.71
CA PHE A 119 -0.62 26.43 -0.88
C PHE A 119 0.57 26.29 0.08
N PHE A 120 0.52 25.34 1.01
CA PHE A 120 1.57 25.00 1.98
C PHE A 120 1.90 23.51 1.83
#